data_AF-A0A2D5VZ02-F1
#
_entry.id   AF-A0A2D5VZ02-F1
#
_cell.length_a   1.000
_cell.length_b   1.000
_cell.length_c   1.000
_cell.angle_alpha   90.00
_cell.angle_beta   90.00
_cell.angle_gamma   90.00
#
_symmetry.space_group_name_H-M   'P 1'
#
loop_
_entity.id
_entity.type
_entity.pdbx_description
1 polymer ?
#
loop_
_entity_poly.entity_id
_entity_poly.type
_entity_poly.pdbx_seq_one_letter_code
_entity_poly.pdbx_strand_id
1 'polypeptide(L)'
;LENGHTLVVERGPKPRLLEVTRHGQIAAEIPLQPETDNDHMQTRMARKLPNGHYLVPHLLAFKVKEYDPAGKVVAEIRTDLPELGGREAENWPFTAIRMENGHTLVNLTHGNKTAIFDAAGKVVWKVDNGDLEGRFADPCGGQLLPNGHVVITSYAQRDPSKVRVFEVNPQKEVVWELFHPNAYAHGIHVLSTQGRPLEHPFMK
;
A
#
# COMPACT_ATOMS: atom_id res chain seq x y z
N LEU A 1 -3.73 14.77 6.08
CA LEU A 1 -2.74 14.76 7.19
C LEU A 1 -3.38 15.36 8.44
N GLU A 2 -2.89 15.05 9.64
CA GLU A 2 -3.50 15.52 10.91
C GLU A 2 -3.55 17.05 11.04
N ASN A 3 -2.53 17.73 10.50
CA ASN A 3 -2.47 19.19 10.38
C ASN A 3 -3.45 19.77 9.34
N GLY A 4 -4.27 18.93 8.71
CA GLY A 4 -5.22 19.34 7.67
C GLY A 4 -4.62 19.57 6.29
N HIS A 5 -3.33 19.27 6.08
CA HIS A 5 -2.69 19.30 4.75
C HIS A 5 -3.04 18.05 3.94
N THR A 6 -2.85 18.15 2.63
CA THR A 6 -2.93 17.04 1.66
C THR A 6 -1.52 16.61 1.28
N LEU A 7 -1.23 15.31 1.33
CA LEU A 7 0.00 14.75 0.77
C LEU A 7 -0.24 14.43 -0.71
N VAL A 8 0.62 14.93 -1.57
CA VAL A 8 0.60 14.68 -3.02
C VAL A 8 1.90 13.99 -3.41
N VAL A 9 1.80 13.01 -4.30
CA VAL A 9 2.94 12.35 -4.93
C VAL A 9 3.05 12.85 -6.35
N GLU A 10 4.22 13.39 -6.71
CA GLU A 10 4.56 13.70 -8.09
C GLU A 10 5.57 12.67 -8.58
N ARG A 11 5.21 11.98 -9.66
CA ARG A 11 6.12 11.18 -10.48
C ARG A 11 6.59 12.03 -11.65
N GLY A 12 7.68 11.64 -12.30
CA GLY A 12 8.20 12.38 -13.44
C GLY A 12 9.71 12.57 -13.37
N PRO A 13 10.26 13.52 -14.13
CA PRO A 13 11.68 13.86 -14.11
C PRO A 13 12.16 14.45 -12.78
N LYS A 14 11.26 14.86 -11.91
CA LYS A 14 11.53 15.39 -10.56
C LYS A 14 10.59 14.72 -9.55
N PRO A 15 10.78 13.43 -9.25
CA PRO A 15 9.86 12.70 -8.38
C PRO A 15 9.97 13.25 -6.95
N ARG A 16 8.83 13.54 -6.32
CA ARG A 16 8.78 14.18 -5.00
C ARG A 16 7.44 13.99 -4.30
N LEU A 17 7.43 14.20 -3.00
CA LEU A 17 6.21 14.42 -2.22
C LEU A 17 6.01 15.92 -1.99
N LEU A 18 4.76 16.35 -1.96
CA LEU A 18 4.36 17.69 -1.56
C LEU A 18 3.35 17.62 -0.42
N GLU A 19 3.55 18.41 0.63
CA GLU A 19 2.47 18.74 1.54
C GLU A 19 1.82 20.04 1.11
N VAL A 20 0.54 19.97 0.75
CA VAL A 20 -0.23 21.11 0.27
C VAL A 20 -1.21 21.55 1.35
N THR A 21 -1.15 22.82 1.72
CA THR A 21 -2.09 23.40 2.70
C THR A 21 -3.51 23.44 2.15
N ARG A 22 -4.50 23.70 3.02
CA ARG A 22 -5.90 23.90 2.59
C ARG A 22 -6.09 25.09 1.63
N HIS A 23 -5.13 26.02 1.60
CA HIS A 23 -5.13 27.17 0.70
C HIS A 23 -4.32 26.94 -0.59
N GLY A 24 -3.87 25.71 -0.85
CA GLY A 24 -3.14 25.35 -2.07
C GLY A 24 -1.65 25.72 -2.06
N GLN A 25 -1.12 26.19 -0.93
CA GLN A 25 0.31 26.51 -0.80
C GLN A 25 1.14 25.25 -0.53
N ILE A 26 2.35 25.19 -1.10
CA ILE A 26 3.32 24.12 -0.80
C ILE A 26 3.95 24.42 0.57
N ALA A 27 3.70 23.55 1.55
CA ALA A 27 4.26 23.63 2.90
C ALA A 27 5.56 22.83 3.05
N ALA A 28 5.71 21.76 2.28
CA ALA A 28 6.92 20.94 2.27
C ALA A 28 7.11 20.28 0.90
N GLU A 29 8.36 20.07 0.52
CA GLU A 29 8.79 19.33 -0.67
C GLU A 29 9.85 18.31 -0.27
N ILE A 30 9.62 17.04 -0.61
CA ILE A 30 10.50 15.93 -0.24
C ILE A 30 10.92 15.22 -1.51
N PRO A 31 12.18 15.36 -1.98
CA PRO A 31 12.64 14.68 -3.18
C PRO A 31 12.65 13.16 -2.98
N LEU A 32 12.20 12.43 -3.99
CA LEU A 32 12.22 10.97 -4.01
C LEU A 32 13.39 10.45 -4.85
N GLN A 33 13.82 9.23 -4.55
CA GLN A 33 14.98 8.60 -5.18
C GLN A 33 14.58 7.22 -5.75
N PRO A 34 13.77 7.17 -6.83
CA PRO A 34 13.43 5.92 -7.49
C PRO A 34 14.61 5.37 -8.29
N GLU A 35 14.82 4.06 -8.27
CA GLU A 35 15.80 3.35 -9.09
C GLU A 35 15.29 3.09 -10.52
N THR A 36 14.65 4.09 -11.16
CA THR A 36 14.15 3.97 -12.53
C THR A 36 13.88 5.32 -13.17
N ASP A 37 14.17 5.43 -14.47
CA ASP A 37 13.78 6.57 -15.32
C ASP A 37 12.37 6.40 -15.92
N ASN A 38 11.67 5.29 -15.63
CA ASN A 38 10.28 5.10 -16.04
C ASN A 38 9.36 5.82 -15.05
N ASP A 39 8.94 7.04 -15.40
CA ASP A 39 8.04 7.88 -14.60
C ASP A 39 6.79 7.14 -14.09
N HIS A 40 6.16 6.34 -14.96
CA HIS A 40 4.97 5.59 -14.58
C HIS A 40 5.28 4.57 -13.48
N MET A 41 6.50 4.08 -13.36
CA MET A 41 6.89 3.00 -12.45
C MET A 41 7.71 3.44 -11.23
N GLN A 42 7.83 4.75 -10.99
CA GLN A 42 8.63 5.27 -9.88
C GLN A 42 8.04 4.97 -8.49
N THR A 43 6.79 5.38 -8.23
CA THR A 43 6.17 5.27 -6.89
C THR A 43 4.63 5.26 -6.95
N ARG A 44 3.95 4.96 -5.84
CA ARG A 44 2.47 4.91 -5.69
C ARG A 44 2.00 5.54 -4.37
N MET A 45 1.27 4.80 -3.53
CA MET A 45 0.56 5.36 -2.37
C MET A 45 1.53 5.64 -1.22
N ALA A 46 2.15 6.81 -1.24
CA ALA A 46 2.96 7.31 -0.14
C ALA A 46 2.09 7.73 1.07
N ARG A 47 2.64 7.56 2.28
CA ARG A 47 1.99 7.95 3.54
C ARG A 47 2.94 8.72 4.44
N LYS A 48 2.41 9.60 5.28
CA LYS A 48 3.19 10.31 6.29
C LYS A 48 3.03 9.60 7.63
N LEU A 49 4.15 9.20 8.22
CA LEU A 49 4.19 8.50 9.49
C LEU A 49 4.07 9.48 10.69
N PRO A 50 3.65 9.01 11.87
CA PRO A 50 3.54 9.85 13.08
C PRO A 50 4.86 10.52 13.51
N ASN A 51 6.01 9.93 13.20
CA ASN A 51 7.34 10.52 13.44
C ASN A 51 7.70 11.65 12.46
N GLY A 52 6.82 11.98 11.50
CA GLY A 52 7.05 13.00 10.47
C GLY A 52 7.77 12.49 9.22
N HIS A 53 8.18 11.22 9.18
CA HIS A 53 8.77 10.59 7.99
C HIS A 53 7.71 10.20 6.97
N TYR A 54 8.15 9.70 5.81
CA TYR A 54 7.27 9.28 4.72
C TYR A 54 7.57 7.84 4.31
N LEU A 55 6.53 7.01 4.28
CA LEU A 55 6.61 5.64 3.79
C LEU A 55 6.19 5.62 2.32
N VAL A 56 7.09 5.20 1.42
CA VAL A 56 6.95 5.39 -0.02
C VAL A 56 7.23 4.09 -0.77
N PRO A 57 6.23 3.51 -1.44
CA PRO A 57 6.41 2.36 -2.33
C PRO A 57 7.18 2.75 -3.60
N HIS A 58 8.17 1.97 -4.02
CA HIS A 58 8.91 2.12 -5.28
C HIS A 58 8.85 0.83 -6.10
N LEU A 59 8.18 0.87 -7.25
CA LEU A 59 7.69 -0.34 -7.95
C LEU A 59 8.84 -1.14 -8.55
N LEU A 60 9.58 -0.54 -9.50
CA LEU A 60 10.71 -1.22 -10.15
C LEU A 60 11.98 -1.28 -9.30
N ALA A 61 11.98 -0.59 -8.17
CA ALA A 61 13.00 -0.76 -7.14
C ALA A 61 12.76 -2.01 -6.28
N PHE A 62 11.53 -2.56 -6.27
CA PHE A 62 11.11 -3.64 -5.38
C PHE A 62 11.32 -3.29 -3.90
N LYS A 63 10.98 -2.04 -3.54
CA LYS A 63 11.21 -1.51 -2.20
C LYS A 63 10.07 -0.65 -1.70
N VAL A 64 9.81 -0.71 -0.41
CA VAL A 64 9.16 0.38 0.32
C VAL A 64 10.25 1.13 1.07
N LYS A 65 10.36 2.43 0.87
CA LYS A 65 11.39 3.28 1.49
C LYS A 65 10.76 4.20 2.52
N GLU A 66 11.45 4.38 3.64
CA GLU A 66 11.15 5.44 4.60
C GLU A 66 12.07 6.63 4.35
N TYR A 67 11.50 7.80 4.09
CA TYR A 67 12.19 9.06 3.85
C TYR A 67 12.04 9.98 5.06
N ASP A 68 13.11 10.63 5.48
CA ASP A 68 13.02 11.77 6.39
C ASP A 68 12.48 13.03 5.67
N PRO A 69 12.15 14.12 6.40
CA PRO A 69 11.66 15.35 5.77
C PRO A 69 12.64 16.06 4.83
N ALA A 70 13.93 15.69 4.84
CA ALA A 70 14.93 16.20 3.91
C ALA A 70 15.03 15.37 2.61
N GLY A 71 14.26 14.28 2.49
CA GLY A 71 14.30 13.39 1.33
C GLY A 71 15.46 12.37 1.38
N LYS A 72 16.05 12.15 2.55
CA LYS A 72 17.03 11.07 2.74
C LYS A 72 16.30 9.77 3.07
N VAL A 73 16.70 8.68 2.42
CA VAL A 73 16.24 7.33 2.77
C VAL A 73 16.86 6.91 4.09
N VAL A 74 16.03 6.60 5.10
CA VAL A 74 16.46 6.19 6.44
C VAL A 74 16.19 4.71 6.73
N ALA A 75 15.28 4.07 5.99
CA ALA A 75 15.04 2.64 6.03
C ALA A 75 14.47 2.13 4.70
N GLU A 76 14.64 0.83 4.42
CA GLU A 76 14.09 0.17 3.24
C GLU A 76 13.54 -1.22 3.61
N ILE A 77 12.43 -1.61 2.98
CA ILE A 77 11.87 -2.96 3.00
C ILE A 77 11.94 -3.49 1.57
N ARG A 78 12.65 -4.60 1.37
CA ARG A 78 12.72 -5.28 0.08
C ARG A 78 11.52 -6.18 -0.15
N THR A 79 11.00 -6.19 -1.37
CA THR A 79 9.85 -7.02 -1.78
C THR A 79 10.21 -8.09 -2.81
N ASP A 80 11.47 -8.15 -3.25
CA ASP A 80 12.04 -9.16 -4.14
C ASP A 80 12.72 -10.32 -3.39
N LEU A 81 12.27 -10.59 -2.16
CA LEU A 81 12.84 -11.64 -1.32
C LEU A 81 12.53 -13.05 -1.87
N PRO A 82 13.43 -14.04 -1.71
CA PRO A 82 13.19 -15.41 -2.19
C PRO A 82 11.88 -16.02 -1.70
N GLU A 83 11.49 -15.81 -0.44
CA GLU A 83 10.23 -16.30 0.13
C GLU A 83 8.96 -15.67 -0.47
N LEU A 84 9.13 -14.55 -1.20
CA LEU A 84 8.06 -13.90 -1.98
C LEU A 84 8.09 -14.30 -3.46
N GLY A 85 8.98 -15.22 -3.86
CA GLY A 85 9.22 -15.63 -5.24
C GLY A 85 10.32 -14.83 -5.94
N GLY A 86 11.10 -14.03 -5.21
CA GLY A 86 12.20 -13.26 -5.78
C GLY A 86 11.76 -12.13 -6.70
N ARG A 87 12.67 -11.70 -7.58
CA ARG A 87 12.43 -10.62 -8.54
C ARG A 87 11.51 -11.03 -9.69
N GLU A 88 11.55 -12.30 -10.08
CA GLU A 88 10.71 -12.88 -11.16
C GLU A 88 9.22 -12.84 -10.82
N ALA A 89 8.87 -12.85 -9.53
CA ALA A 89 7.49 -12.71 -9.07
C ALA A 89 6.95 -11.28 -9.20
N GLU A 90 7.76 -10.30 -9.63
CA GLU A 90 7.31 -8.94 -9.93
C GLU A 90 6.53 -8.29 -8.77
N ASN A 91 7.01 -8.52 -7.54
CA ASN A 91 6.43 -8.01 -6.30
C ASN A 91 6.54 -6.49 -6.17
N TRP A 92 5.86 -5.74 -7.02
CA TRP A 92 5.91 -4.28 -7.04
C TRP A 92 5.03 -3.72 -5.91
N PRO A 93 5.61 -3.01 -4.93
CA PRO A 93 4.84 -2.47 -3.83
C PRO A 93 3.99 -1.28 -4.29
N PHE A 94 2.70 -1.28 -3.95
CA PHE A 94 1.76 -0.23 -4.36
C PHE A 94 1.15 0.53 -3.17
N THR A 95 0.62 -0.21 -2.21
CA THR A 95 0.13 0.30 -0.94
C THR A 95 1.05 -0.21 0.16
N ALA A 96 1.52 0.68 1.04
CA ALA A 96 2.22 0.32 2.26
C ALA A 96 1.55 1.00 3.46
N ILE A 97 1.38 0.27 4.57
CA ILE A 97 0.74 0.77 5.80
C ILE A 97 1.58 0.32 7.00
N ARG A 98 2.10 1.29 7.76
CA ARG A 98 2.80 1.01 9.02
C ARG A 98 1.78 0.73 10.11
N MET A 99 1.96 -0.38 10.80
CA MET A 99 1.21 -0.81 11.97
C MET A 99 1.81 -0.23 13.24
N GLU A 100 1.03 -0.16 14.32
CA GLU A 100 1.48 0.38 15.61
C GLU A 100 2.65 -0.40 16.22
N ASN A 101 2.72 -1.70 15.96
CA ASN A 101 3.82 -2.57 16.38
C ASN A 101 5.09 -2.43 15.51
N GLY A 102 5.14 -1.46 14.60
CA GLY A 102 6.27 -1.22 13.70
C GLY A 102 6.29 -2.10 12.45
N HIS A 103 5.38 -3.07 12.32
CA HIS A 103 5.28 -3.89 11.11
C HIS A 103 4.69 -3.09 9.95
N THR A 104 4.91 -3.54 8.72
CA THR A 104 4.42 -2.86 7.53
C THR A 104 3.66 -3.84 6.64
N LEU A 105 2.36 -3.59 6.46
CA LEU A 105 1.53 -4.27 5.46
C LEU A 105 1.84 -3.69 4.08
N VAL A 106 2.02 -4.53 3.07
CA VAL A 106 2.29 -4.13 1.70
C VAL A 106 1.48 -4.97 0.72
N ASN A 107 0.75 -4.29 -0.16
CA ASN A 107 0.18 -4.93 -1.35
C ASN A 107 1.21 -4.97 -2.47
N LEU A 108 1.41 -6.16 -3.04
CA LEU A 108 2.43 -6.46 -4.05
C LEU A 108 1.73 -6.80 -5.36
N THR A 109 1.50 -5.79 -6.18
CA THR A 109 0.58 -5.79 -7.33
C THR A 109 0.78 -6.94 -8.29
N HIS A 110 1.80 -6.90 -9.14
CA HIS A 110 1.98 -7.91 -10.17
C HIS A 110 2.26 -9.30 -9.57
N GLY A 111 2.82 -9.31 -8.36
CA GLY A 111 2.97 -10.50 -7.53
C GLY A 111 1.66 -11.13 -7.02
N ASN A 112 0.50 -10.49 -7.20
CA ASN A 112 -0.82 -11.00 -6.78
C ASN A 112 -0.86 -11.48 -5.32
N LYS A 113 -0.29 -10.68 -4.42
CA LYS A 113 -0.18 -11.03 -3.01
C LYS A 113 -0.17 -9.80 -2.09
N THR A 114 -0.43 -10.04 -0.82
CA THR A 114 -0.25 -9.06 0.25
C THR A 114 0.65 -9.68 1.32
N ALA A 115 1.59 -8.90 1.86
CA ALA A 115 2.53 -9.36 2.87
C ALA A 115 2.65 -8.35 4.02
N ILE A 116 2.98 -8.85 5.22
CA ILE A 116 3.37 -8.03 6.37
C ILE A 116 4.84 -8.32 6.65
N PHE A 117 5.60 -7.24 6.77
CA PHE A 117 7.02 -7.25 7.10
C PHE A 117 7.21 -6.75 8.52
N ASP A 118 8.13 -7.34 9.29
CA ASP A 118 8.56 -6.75 10.55
C ASP A 118 9.43 -5.50 10.32
N ALA A 119 9.85 -4.84 11.41
CA ALA A 119 10.70 -3.65 11.34
C ALA A 119 12.10 -3.92 10.74
N ALA A 120 12.55 -5.18 10.71
CA ALA A 120 13.80 -5.58 10.08
C ALA A 120 13.63 -5.96 8.59
N GLY A 121 12.40 -5.89 8.06
CA GLY A 121 12.08 -6.22 6.67
C GLY A 121 11.90 -7.72 6.42
N LYS A 122 11.72 -8.55 7.46
CA LYS A 122 11.41 -9.97 7.30
C LYS A 122 9.92 -10.17 7.07
N VAL A 123 9.55 -11.07 6.16
CA VAL A 123 8.16 -11.49 5.95
C VAL A 123 7.67 -12.27 7.18
N VAL A 124 6.66 -11.75 7.87
CA VAL A 124 6.02 -12.39 9.04
C VAL A 124 4.61 -12.89 8.75
N TRP A 125 4.00 -12.40 7.67
CA TRP A 125 2.74 -12.91 7.15
C TRP A 125 2.68 -12.64 5.64
N LYS A 126 2.04 -13.53 4.89
CA LYS A 126 1.80 -13.39 3.44
C LYS A 126 0.54 -14.14 3.08
N VAL A 127 -0.28 -13.57 2.22
CA VAL A 127 -1.42 -14.22 1.58
C VAL A 127 -1.36 -14.01 0.06
N ASP A 128 -1.68 -15.04 -0.71
CA ASP A 128 -1.70 -14.98 -2.17
C ASP A 128 -2.82 -15.85 -2.80
N ASN A 129 -2.81 -16.00 -4.12
CA ASN A 129 -3.80 -16.77 -4.86
C ASN A 129 -3.84 -18.27 -4.52
N GLY A 130 -2.75 -18.84 -4.00
CA GLY A 130 -2.75 -20.22 -3.52
C GLY A 130 -3.52 -20.39 -2.22
N ASP A 131 -3.55 -19.35 -1.38
CA ASP A 131 -4.34 -19.33 -0.15
C ASP A 131 -5.82 -18.99 -0.43
N LEU A 132 -6.09 -18.05 -1.35
CA LEU A 132 -7.42 -17.44 -1.54
C LEU A 132 -8.07 -17.73 -2.90
N GLU A 133 -7.75 -18.85 -3.53
CA GLU A 133 -8.45 -19.37 -4.72
C GLU A 133 -8.53 -18.36 -5.90
N GLY A 134 -7.44 -17.64 -6.18
CA GLY A 134 -7.38 -16.77 -7.36
C GLY A 134 -8.05 -15.38 -7.22
N ARG A 135 -8.35 -14.93 -5.99
CA ARG A 135 -8.98 -13.62 -5.72
C ARG A 135 -8.09 -12.41 -6.03
N PHE A 136 -6.77 -12.55 -5.98
CA PHE A 136 -5.83 -11.49 -6.31
C PHE A 136 -5.67 -11.34 -7.83
N ALA A 137 -5.93 -10.13 -8.31
CA ALA A 137 -5.56 -9.67 -9.65
C ALA A 137 -5.09 -8.21 -9.55
N ASP A 138 -3.78 -8.01 -9.58
CA ASP A 138 -3.13 -6.69 -9.46
C ASP A 138 -3.62 -5.92 -8.21
N PRO A 139 -3.43 -6.43 -6.98
CA PRO A 139 -3.90 -5.76 -5.77
C PRO A 139 -3.23 -4.42 -5.54
N CYS A 140 -3.83 -3.32 -6.01
CA CYS A 140 -3.31 -1.97 -5.80
C CYS A 140 -3.69 -1.45 -4.41
N GLY A 141 -4.99 -1.43 -4.10
CA GLY A 141 -5.55 -0.80 -2.91
C GLY A 141 -5.67 -1.77 -1.74
N GLY A 142 -5.39 -1.28 -0.54
CA GLY A 142 -5.57 -2.06 0.68
C GLY A 142 -5.78 -1.17 1.90
N GLN A 143 -6.45 -1.72 2.90
CA GLN A 143 -6.62 -1.10 4.21
C GLN A 143 -6.57 -2.16 5.30
N LEU A 144 -5.76 -1.90 6.33
CA LEU A 144 -5.81 -2.64 7.58
C LEU A 144 -6.97 -2.11 8.44
N LEU A 145 -7.77 -3.00 9.01
CA LEU A 145 -8.87 -2.66 9.90
C LEU A 145 -8.45 -2.85 11.37
N PRO A 146 -9.13 -2.19 12.35
CA PRO A 146 -8.79 -2.31 13.77
C PRO A 146 -8.87 -3.72 14.36
N ASN A 147 -9.67 -4.59 13.76
CA ASN A 147 -9.76 -6.02 14.13
C ASN A 147 -8.61 -6.87 13.55
N GLY A 148 -7.63 -6.26 12.88
CA GLY A 148 -6.50 -6.95 12.24
C GLY A 148 -6.83 -7.55 10.88
N HIS A 149 -8.05 -7.38 10.37
CA HIS A 149 -8.40 -7.81 9.02
C HIS A 149 -7.80 -6.87 7.97
N VAL A 150 -7.65 -7.37 6.75
CA VAL A 150 -7.19 -6.57 5.62
C VAL A 150 -8.25 -6.58 4.53
N VAL A 151 -8.69 -5.39 4.13
CA VAL A 151 -9.51 -5.18 2.94
C VAL A 151 -8.58 -4.95 1.76
N ILE A 152 -8.74 -5.72 0.69
CA ILE A 152 -7.84 -5.75 -0.46
C ILE A 152 -8.67 -5.57 -1.73
N THR A 153 -8.19 -4.74 -2.65
CA THR A 153 -8.81 -4.61 -3.97
C THR A 153 -8.21 -5.59 -4.97
N SER A 154 -9.03 -6.10 -5.88
CA SER A 154 -8.63 -6.92 -7.03
C SER A 154 -8.78 -6.07 -8.30
N TYR A 155 -7.85 -5.13 -8.49
CA TYR A 155 -8.01 -4.05 -9.46
C TYR A 155 -8.04 -4.52 -10.92
N ALA A 156 -7.17 -5.47 -11.29
CA ALA A 156 -7.12 -5.99 -12.66
C ALA A 156 -8.23 -7.02 -12.95
N GLN A 157 -9.08 -7.38 -11.97
CA GLN A 157 -10.15 -8.32 -12.22
C GLN A 157 -11.14 -7.76 -13.25
N ARG A 158 -11.40 -8.54 -14.30
CA ARG A 158 -12.32 -8.18 -15.40
C ARG A 158 -13.56 -9.07 -15.44
N ASP A 159 -13.48 -10.28 -14.91
CA ASP A 159 -14.60 -11.21 -14.88
C ASP A 159 -15.68 -10.70 -13.90
N PRO A 160 -16.91 -10.37 -14.36
CA PRO A 160 -17.96 -9.86 -13.48
C PRO A 160 -18.44 -10.89 -12.45
N SER A 161 -18.14 -12.18 -12.64
CA SER A 161 -18.44 -13.23 -11.67
C SER A 161 -17.40 -13.33 -10.54
N LYS A 162 -16.28 -12.62 -10.65
CA LYS A 162 -15.20 -12.62 -9.65
C LYS A 162 -15.21 -11.39 -8.76
N VAL A 163 -14.68 -11.55 -7.55
CA VAL A 163 -14.63 -10.50 -6.53
C VAL A 163 -13.83 -9.28 -6.99
N ARG A 164 -14.25 -8.08 -6.55
CA ARG A 164 -13.58 -6.79 -6.80
C ARG A 164 -12.85 -6.28 -5.57
N VAL A 165 -13.42 -6.51 -4.39
CA VAL A 165 -12.83 -6.17 -3.10
C VAL A 165 -13.16 -7.30 -2.13
N PHE A 166 -12.21 -7.75 -1.35
CA PHE A 166 -12.42 -8.79 -0.36
C PHE A 166 -11.73 -8.43 0.95
N GLU A 167 -12.27 -8.93 2.05
CA GLU A 167 -11.71 -8.81 3.39
C GLU A 167 -11.18 -10.16 3.84
N VAL A 168 -9.94 -10.18 4.29
CA VAL A 168 -9.26 -11.38 4.79
C VAL A 168 -8.87 -11.19 6.25
N ASN A 169 -9.08 -12.22 7.07
CA ASN A 169 -8.65 -12.22 8.47
C ASN A 169 -7.18 -12.70 8.61
N PRO A 170 -6.56 -12.59 9.82
CA PRO A 170 -5.19 -13.06 10.03
C PRO A 170 -4.97 -14.55 9.76
N GLN A 171 -6.03 -15.37 9.87
CA GLN A 171 -6.04 -16.80 9.57
C GLN A 171 -6.11 -17.11 8.06
N LYS A 172 -6.11 -16.08 7.20
CA LYS A 172 -6.24 -16.16 5.74
C LYS A 172 -7.60 -16.67 5.26
N GLU A 173 -8.64 -16.40 6.03
CA GLU A 173 -10.01 -16.72 5.65
C GLU A 173 -10.67 -15.46 5.09
N VAL A 174 -11.41 -15.62 3.99
CA VAL A 174 -12.21 -14.54 3.40
C VAL A 174 -13.50 -14.39 4.19
N VAL A 175 -13.72 -13.22 4.79
CA VAL A 175 -14.86 -12.95 5.67
C VAL A 175 -15.89 -12.02 5.05
N TRP A 176 -15.53 -11.32 3.96
CA TRP A 176 -16.43 -10.46 3.21
C TRP A 176 -15.95 -10.26 1.78
N GLU A 177 -16.89 -10.07 0.85
CA GLU A 177 -16.62 -9.86 -0.57
C GLU A 177 -17.59 -8.85 -1.20
N LEU A 178 -17.08 -8.08 -2.16
CA LEU A 178 -17.86 -7.23 -3.04
C LEU A 178 -17.67 -7.67 -4.49
N PHE A 179 -18.78 -8.02 -5.12
CA PHE A 179 -18.89 -8.27 -6.55
C PHE A 179 -19.52 -7.06 -7.22
N HIS A 180 -19.00 -6.64 -8.37
CA HIS A 180 -19.59 -5.57 -9.15
C HIS A 180 -19.30 -5.76 -10.65
N PRO A 181 -20.30 -5.64 -11.53
CA PRO A 181 -20.13 -5.99 -12.95
C PRO A 181 -19.15 -5.05 -13.67
N ASN A 182 -19.23 -3.74 -13.38
CA ASN A 182 -18.56 -2.70 -14.18
C ASN A 182 -17.59 -1.80 -13.40
N ALA A 183 -17.38 -2.06 -12.10
CA ALA A 183 -16.55 -1.19 -11.27
C ALA A 183 -15.17 -1.82 -11.08
N TYR A 184 -14.16 -0.96 -11.08
CA TYR A 184 -12.79 -1.31 -10.75
C TYR A 184 -12.41 -0.63 -9.45
N ALA A 185 -11.90 -1.40 -8.51
CA ALA A 185 -11.42 -0.88 -7.23
C ALA A 185 -9.90 -0.75 -7.28
N HIS A 186 -9.39 0.44 -7.57
CA HIS A 186 -7.96 0.72 -7.52
C HIS A 186 -7.49 1.13 -6.12
N GLY A 187 -8.38 1.74 -5.34
CA GLY A 187 -8.20 2.08 -3.94
C GLY A 187 -9.50 1.81 -3.17
N ILE A 188 -9.40 1.62 -1.86
CA ILE A 188 -10.55 1.40 -0.98
C ILE A 188 -10.28 2.05 0.38
N HIS A 189 -11.28 2.76 0.90
CA HIS A 189 -11.29 3.26 2.29
C HIS A 189 -12.63 2.91 2.94
N VAL A 190 -12.58 2.05 3.94
CA VAL A 190 -13.64 1.77 4.90
C VAL A 190 -13.61 2.86 5.97
N LEU A 191 -14.71 3.60 6.08
CA LEU A 191 -14.88 4.71 7.03
C LEU A 191 -15.60 4.29 8.31
N SER A 192 -16.46 3.27 8.20
CA SER A 192 -17.25 2.74 9.31
C SER A 192 -17.53 1.25 9.07
N THR A 193 -17.68 0.50 10.15
CA THR A 193 -18.16 -0.88 10.13
C THR A 193 -19.38 -0.97 11.03
N GLN A 194 -20.44 -1.63 10.55
CA GLN A 194 -21.70 -1.77 11.30
C GLN A 194 -22.28 -0.43 11.82
N GLY A 195 -22.18 0.63 11.02
CA GLY A 195 -22.68 1.96 11.36
C GLY A 195 -21.88 2.70 12.45
N ARG A 196 -20.74 2.16 12.87
CA ARG A 196 -19.83 2.82 13.83
C ARG A 196 -18.56 3.28 13.11
N PRO A 197 -18.14 4.55 13.28
CA PRO A 197 -16.86 5.02 12.76
C PRO A 197 -15.71 4.12 13.24
N LEU A 198 -14.71 3.90 12.39
CA LEU A 198 -13.51 3.21 12.82
C LEU A 198 -12.73 4.10 13.80
N GLU A 199 -12.57 3.64 15.04
CA GLU A 199 -11.65 4.24 15.99
C GLU A 199 -10.22 4.02 15.47
N HIS A 200 -9.46 5.10 15.34
CA HIS A 200 -8.10 5.10 14.78
C HIS A 200 -8.03 4.47 13.38
N PRO A 201 -8.48 5.17 12.32
CA PRO A 201 -8.33 4.65 10.97
C PRO A 201 -6.84 4.39 10.74
N PHE A 202 -6.46 3.13 10.50
CA PHE A 202 -5.09 2.64 10.21
C PHE A 202 -4.59 3.13 8.84
N MET A 203 -4.86 4.40 8.59
CA MET A 203 -4.59 5.22 7.44
C MET A 203 -3.86 6.49 7.90
N LYS A 204 -2.98 6.35 8.90
CA LYS A 204 -1.97 7.36 9.19
C LYS A 204 -0.72 6.99 8.40
#